data_AF-A0A7L1GK78-F1
#
_entry.id   AF-A0A7L1GK78-F1
#
_cell.length_a   1.000
_cell.length_b   1.000
_cell.length_c   1.000
_cell.angle_alpha   90.00
_cell.angle_beta   90.00
_cell.angle_gamma   90.00
#
_symmetry.space_group_name_H-M   'P 1'
#
loop_
_entity.id
_entity.type
_entity.pdbx_description
1 polymer ?
#
loop_
_entity_poly.entity_id
_entity_poly.type
_entity_poly.pdbx_seq_one_letter_code
_entity_poly.pdbx_strand_id
1 'polypeptide(L)'
;MFCRNQQSRLTVARGSALEMEIRRGRCRLSVLADCPQEPEMQRKLERELRLREGALKLLGACSRPEQALEAAKGLLLCNARVLAYMAELQRRKEAQVLRRTARRPSDAGPMDERLPCRGTVCISDLRIPLMWKDTEYFRNKGELHRCAVFCLLQLGAEIHDTPMVLVDRTLTDICFESPVLFSEAGPDFELKVELYSAGLAGGGTQGSPPRKLATRLSTSLGRSSGKRVRAAMDGGPGSPPGNGGTGPLLLPAPNVPGPKFHLLAHAVLSLAEVQDGFRTHDLAIASSEESSCWVPLYGSMCCRLAAQPRCMATPVSTGFLRLQQQGSEAQGGTRLYCVLRGTNLLCYRGPDEAEAGLEPALTIAINKETRIRSTEREGRGQPHGMAVTNRYGGEEVTHTLVAESRAEAQRWMEAFWQHFYDMSQWKQCCEELMRIEVPPPRRPPAMLPRQGSLYHEMAIDPSDDIEAVTDILTRRAGGREPGPPPWLLLF
;
A
#
# COMPACT_ATOMS: atom_id res chain seq x y z
N MET A 1 23.38 -26.03 9.91
CA MET A 1 23.56 -24.95 10.91
C MET A 1 22.27 -24.15 10.94
N PHE A 2 21.57 -24.12 12.08
CA PHE A 2 20.29 -23.43 12.23
C PHE A 2 20.52 -21.92 12.41
N CYS A 3 20.01 -21.10 11.49
CA CYS A 3 19.94 -19.65 11.65
C CYS A 3 18.68 -19.28 12.44
N ARG A 4 18.86 -18.51 13.52
CA ARG A 4 17.79 -17.98 14.38
C ARG A 4 17.04 -16.86 13.66
N ASN A 5 15.71 -16.98 13.63
CA ASN A 5 14.76 -15.91 13.30
C ASN A 5 15.05 -14.63 14.08
N GLN A 6 15.46 -13.56 13.41
CA GLN A 6 15.35 -12.20 13.94
C GLN A 6 13.98 -11.64 13.54
N GLN A 7 13.00 -11.75 14.44
CA GLN A 7 11.80 -10.92 14.37
C GLN A 7 12.20 -9.50 14.82
N SER A 8 12.18 -8.53 13.92
CA SER A 8 12.33 -7.11 14.24
C SER A 8 11.07 -6.59 14.93
N ARG A 9 10.88 -6.94 16.20
CA ARG A 9 9.85 -6.32 17.03
C ARG A 9 10.26 -4.90 17.39
N LEU A 10 9.42 -3.93 17.05
CA LEU A 10 9.54 -2.55 17.52
C LEU A 10 9.36 -2.48 19.04
N THR A 11 10.46 -2.49 19.80
CA THR A 11 10.45 -2.27 21.24
C THR A 11 10.99 -0.89 21.58
N VAL A 12 10.13 0.01 22.03
CA VAL A 12 10.57 1.21 22.74
C VAL A 12 11.02 0.79 24.13
N ALA A 13 12.27 1.10 24.47
CA ALA A 13 12.85 0.74 25.76
C ALA A 13 12.05 1.37 26.92
N ARG A 14 11.73 0.53 27.92
CA ARG A 14 11.10 0.97 29.18
C ARG A 14 12.00 2.00 29.87
N GLY A 15 11.46 3.18 30.16
CA GLY A 15 12.17 4.32 30.76
C GLY A 15 12.84 5.27 29.77
N SER A 16 12.69 5.07 28.46
CA SER A 16 13.22 6.01 27.46
C SER A 16 12.50 7.37 27.55
N ALA A 17 13.21 8.45 27.18
CA ALA A 17 12.63 9.78 27.06
C ALA A 17 11.39 9.79 26.15
N LEU A 18 11.40 8.92 25.12
CA LEU A 18 10.30 8.70 24.19
C LEU A 18 9.06 8.09 24.87
N GLU A 19 9.20 7.05 25.70
CA GLU A 19 8.07 6.49 26.46
C GLU A 19 7.48 7.55 27.41
N MET A 20 8.34 8.37 28.02
CA MET A 20 7.94 9.42 28.96
C MET A 20 7.19 10.58 28.28
N GLU A 21 7.52 10.93 27.04
CA GLU A 21 6.82 11.96 26.26
C GLU A 21 5.47 11.46 25.72
N ILE A 22 5.41 10.19 25.26
CA ILE A 22 4.17 9.53 24.83
C ILE A 22 3.16 9.45 25.99
N ARG A 23 3.62 9.06 27.19
CA ARG A 23 2.79 9.05 28.41
C ARG A 23 2.29 10.43 28.84
N ARG A 24 3.02 11.50 28.51
CA ARG A 24 2.68 12.87 28.92
C ARG A 24 1.82 13.63 27.91
N GLY A 25 1.50 13.04 26.76
CA GLY A 25 0.71 13.70 25.71
C GLY A 25 1.33 14.99 25.17
N ARG A 26 2.64 15.19 25.37
CA ARG A 26 3.40 16.37 24.92
C ARG A 26 4.61 15.89 24.12
N CYS A 27 4.41 15.56 22.85
CA CYS A 27 5.52 15.52 21.90
C CYS A 27 5.91 16.97 21.58
N ARG A 28 6.99 17.47 22.17
CA ARG A 28 7.57 18.75 21.71
C ARG A 28 8.50 18.45 20.53
N LEU A 29 8.11 18.95 19.36
CA LEU A 29 8.80 18.84 18.05
C LEU A 29 10.22 19.43 18.01
N SER A 30 10.73 20.03 19.08
CA SER A 30 11.95 20.86 19.06
C SER A 30 13.28 20.08 19.19
N VAL A 31 13.28 18.74 19.15
CA VAL A 31 14.49 17.90 19.35
C VAL A 31 14.87 17.09 18.09
N LEU A 32 14.27 17.42 16.93
CA LEU A 32 14.38 16.64 15.69
C LEU A 32 14.77 17.49 14.47
N ALA A 33 15.41 18.65 14.63
CA ALA A 33 15.83 19.43 13.47
C ALA A 33 17.32 19.18 13.24
N ASP A 34 17.71 18.37 12.24
CA ASP A 34 18.90 18.60 11.38
C ASP A 34 19.04 17.56 10.25
N CYS A 35 18.18 17.62 9.21
CA CYS A 35 18.42 17.12 7.85
C CYS A 35 17.32 17.59 6.86
N PRO A 36 17.59 17.94 5.59
CA PRO A 36 16.58 18.43 4.64
C PRO A 36 15.46 17.44 4.23
N GLN A 37 15.60 16.13 4.47
CA GLN A 37 14.50 15.15 4.29
C GLN A 37 13.68 14.87 5.58
N GLU A 38 14.21 15.28 6.73
CA GLU A 38 13.50 15.27 8.03
C GLU A 38 12.25 16.19 8.05
N PRO A 39 12.24 17.40 7.45
CA PRO A 39 11.08 18.29 7.49
C PRO A 39 9.88 17.76 6.71
N GLU A 40 10.07 16.99 5.62
CA GLU A 40 8.94 16.43 4.87
C GLU A 40 8.21 15.36 5.69
N MET A 41 8.96 14.45 6.32
CA MET A 41 8.38 13.42 7.18
C MET A 41 7.75 14.02 8.44
N GLN A 42 8.37 15.05 9.01
CA GLN A 42 7.78 15.82 10.12
C GLN A 42 6.49 16.52 9.71
N ARG A 43 6.43 17.13 8.53
CA ARG A 43 5.19 17.72 7.99
C ARG A 43 4.11 16.66 7.79
N LYS A 44 4.46 15.47 7.28
CA LYS A 44 3.52 14.34 7.17
C LYS A 44 2.99 13.92 8.55
N LEU A 45 3.88 13.78 9.53
CA LEU A 45 3.51 13.47 10.92
C LEU A 45 2.59 14.53 11.53
N GLU A 46 2.93 15.81 11.40
CA GLU A 46 2.12 16.91 11.93
C GLU A 46 0.74 16.96 11.26
N ARG A 47 0.69 16.73 9.94
CA ARG A 47 -0.57 16.61 9.19
C ARG A 47 -1.43 15.48 9.77
N GLU A 48 -0.87 14.29 9.95
CA GLU A 48 -1.63 13.15 10.51
C GLU A 48 -2.08 13.39 11.95
N LEU A 49 -1.29 14.10 12.78
CA LEU A 49 -1.70 14.51 14.12
C LEU A 49 -2.91 15.46 14.10
N ARG A 50 -2.91 16.44 13.17
CA ARG A 50 -4.06 17.35 12.98
C ARG A 50 -5.29 16.60 12.46
N LEU A 51 -5.11 15.66 11.51
CA LEU A 51 -6.19 14.81 11.00
C LEU A 51 -6.77 13.93 12.10
N ARG A 52 -5.93 13.35 12.96
CA ARG A 52 -6.33 12.60 14.14
C ARG A 52 -7.20 13.43 15.08
N GLU A 53 -6.80 14.65 15.40
CA GLU A 53 -7.61 15.56 16.23
C GLU A 53 -8.95 15.91 15.57
N GLY A 54 -8.96 16.10 14.25
CA GLY A 54 -10.18 16.30 13.46
C GLY A 54 -11.12 15.09 13.53
N ALA A 55 -10.59 13.88 13.32
CA ALA A 55 -11.36 12.63 13.39
C ALA A 55 -11.99 12.41 14.76
N LEU A 56 -11.28 12.75 15.85
CA LEU A 56 -11.82 12.70 17.21
C LEU A 56 -12.99 13.65 17.44
N LYS A 57 -12.89 14.88 16.92
CA LYS A 57 -13.99 15.86 16.98
C LYS A 57 -15.18 15.42 16.14
N LEU A 58 -14.94 14.88 14.94
CA LEU A 58 -15.98 14.34 14.07
C LEU A 58 -16.72 13.18 14.74
N LEU A 59 -15.98 12.22 15.33
CA LEU A 59 -16.56 11.10 16.08
C LEU A 59 -17.52 11.57 17.18
N GLY A 60 -17.12 12.58 17.96
CA GLY A 60 -17.96 13.15 19.01
C GLY A 60 -19.21 13.89 18.48
N ALA A 61 -19.22 14.27 17.20
CA ALA A 61 -20.32 14.98 16.55
C ALA A 61 -21.21 14.06 15.68
N CYS A 62 -20.80 12.82 15.43
CA CYS A 62 -21.55 11.90 14.57
C CYS A 62 -22.91 11.53 15.18
N SER A 63 -23.99 11.73 14.43
CA SER A 63 -25.34 11.28 14.82
C SER A 63 -25.76 10.00 14.11
N ARG A 64 -25.16 9.68 12.96
CA ARG A 64 -25.42 8.46 12.18
C ARG A 64 -24.34 7.41 12.41
N PRO A 65 -24.69 6.11 12.52
CA PRO A 65 -23.72 5.05 12.78
C PRO A 65 -22.70 4.90 11.64
N GLU A 66 -23.12 5.06 10.38
CA GLU A 66 -22.24 5.01 9.20
C GLU A 66 -21.17 6.11 9.23
N GLN A 67 -21.56 7.34 9.60
CA GLN A 67 -20.62 8.46 9.74
C GLN A 67 -19.64 8.21 10.88
N ALA A 68 -20.12 7.66 12.00
CA ALA A 68 -19.27 7.30 13.13
C ALA A 68 -18.27 6.20 12.78
N LEU A 69 -18.67 5.22 11.96
CA LEU A 69 -17.78 4.18 11.45
C LEU A 69 -16.68 4.76 10.56
N GLU A 70 -17.02 5.62 9.59
CA GLU A 70 -16.01 6.25 8.74
C GLU A 70 -15.04 7.13 9.53
N ALA A 71 -15.55 7.88 10.51
CA ALA A 71 -14.69 8.68 11.39
C ALA A 71 -13.78 7.79 12.28
N ALA A 72 -14.27 6.63 12.74
CA ALA A 72 -13.49 5.67 13.52
C ALA A 72 -12.40 4.99 12.67
N LYS A 73 -12.72 4.63 11.42
CA LYS A 73 -11.76 4.12 10.45
C LYS A 73 -10.67 5.17 10.17
N GLY A 74 -11.06 6.41 9.91
CA GLY A 74 -10.13 7.53 9.72
C GLY A 74 -9.21 7.74 10.92
N LEU A 75 -9.75 7.67 12.14
CA LEU A 75 -8.95 7.73 13.37
C LEU A 75 -7.93 6.59 13.48
N LEU A 76 -8.34 5.35 13.16
CA LEU A 76 -7.45 4.18 13.18
C LEU A 76 -6.31 4.36 12.18
N LEU A 77 -6.61 4.79 10.95
CA LEU A 77 -5.62 5.05 9.91
C LEU A 77 -4.62 6.14 10.33
N CYS A 78 -5.11 7.26 10.87
CA CYS A 78 -4.24 8.34 11.36
C CYS A 78 -3.31 7.84 12.48
N ASN A 79 -3.84 7.06 13.44
CA ASN A 79 -3.02 6.49 14.51
C ASN A 79 -1.93 5.57 13.96
N ALA A 80 -2.26 4.70 13.00
CA ALA A 80 -1.29 3.80 12.37
C ALA A 80 -0.18 4.60 11.65
N ARG A 81 -0.56 5.62 10.87
CA ARG A 81 0.40 6.49 10.16
C ARG A 81 1.30 7.28 11.11
N VAL A 82 0.75 7.85 12.17
CA VAL A 82 1.53 8.56 13.20
C VAL A 82 2.59 7.64 13.79
N LEU A 83 2.22 6.42 14.17
CA LEU A 83 3.16 5.44 14.72
C LEU A 83 4.24 5.04 13.71
N ALA A 84 3.85 4.82 12.45
CA ALA A 84 4.79 4.46 11.39
C ALA A 84 5.79 5.58 11.07
N TYR A 85 5.34 6.83 10.99
CA TYR A 85 6.21 7.98 10.77
C TYR A 85 7.13 8.24 11.96
N MET A 86 6.64 8.09 13.19
CA MET A 86 7.48 8.20 14.38
C MET A 86 8.57 7.12 14.42
N ALA A 87 8.22 5.86 14.12
CA ALA A 87 9.18 4.77 14.05
C ALA A 87 10.25 5.00 12.97
N GLU A 88 9.85 5.51 11.81
CA GLU A 88 10.76 5.81 10.71
C GLU A 88 11.71 6.98 11.03
N LEU A 89 11.20 8.06 11.65
CA LEU A 89 12.04 9.16 12.14
C LEU A 89 13.08 8.65 13.15
N GLN A 90 12.66 7.77 14.06
CA GLN A 90 13.56 7.17 15.05
C GLN A 90 14.66 6.32 14.39
N ARG A 91 14.31 5.46 13.42
CA ARG A 91 15.29 4.67 12.65
C ARG A 91 16.32 5.55 11.95
N ARG A 92 15.87 6.62 11.30
CA ARG A 92 16.76 7.58 10.60
C ARG A 92 17.72 8.27 11.56
N LYS A 93 17.22 8.68 12.74
CA LYS A 93 18.04 9.29 13.78
C LYS A 93 19.10 8.34 14.31
N GLU A 94 18.74 7.08 14.57
CA GLU A 94 19.68 6.04 14.99
C GLU A 94 20.77 5.80 13.95
N ALA A 95 20.40 5.71 12.66
CA ALA A 95 21.36 5.58 11.57
C ALA A 95 22.30 6.79 11.46
N GLN A 96 21.80 8.01 11.68
CA GLN A 96 22.62 9.23 11.68
C GLN A 96 23.62 9.24 12.85
N VAL A 97 23.19 8.84 14.05
CA VAL A 97 24.06 8.72 15.24
C VAL A 97 25.14 7.66 15.00
N LEU A 98 24.79 6.52 14.42
CA LEU A 98 25.74 5.46 14.10
C LEU A 98 26.80 5.95 13.10
N ARG A 99 26.37 6.66 12.03
CA ARG A 99 27.27 7.27 11.04
C ARG A 99 28.19 8.34 11.64
N ARG A 100 27.71 9.12 12.63
CA ARG A 100 28.55 10.10 13.34
C ARG A 100 29.57 9.42 14.26
N THR A 101 29.18 8.33 14.91
CA THR A 101 30.05 7.56 15.83
C THR A 101 31.11 6.74 15.09
N ALA A 102 30.84 6.30 13.85
CA ALA A 102 31.74 5.49 13.04
C ALA A 102 32.88 6.26 12.34
N ARG A 103 33.01 7.59 12.52
CA ARG A 103 34.11 8.38 11.92
C ARG A 103 35.42 8.21 12.72
N ARG A 104 36.12 7.09 12.53
CA ARG A 104 37.60 7.06 12.64
C ARG A 104 38.18 7.15 11.22
N PRO A 105 39.12 8.08 10.95
CA PRO A 105 39.78 8.18 9.65
C PRO A 105 40.85 7.08 9.59
N SER A 106 40.49 5.95 9.01
CA SER A 106 41.45 4.89 8.69
C SER A 106 41.03 4.27 7.37
N ASP A 107 42.03 4.24 6.49
CA ASP A 107 42.07 3.82 5.10
C ASP A 107 41.26 2.55 4.80
N ALA A 108 40.63 2.54 3.61
CA ALA A 108 39.79 1.48 3.05
C ALA A 108 38.54 1.11 3.89
N GLY A 109 37.43 1.84 3.64
CA GLY A 109 36.12 1.38 4.09
C GLY A 109 35.80 -0.01 3.53
N PRO A 110 34.94 -0.81 4.21
CA PRO A 110 34.39 -2.02 3.61
C PRO A 110 33.77 -1.63 2.26
N MET A 111 33.97 -2.47 1.23
CA MET A 111 33.38 -2.25 -0.10
C MET A 111 31.97 -1.68 0.06
N ASP A 112 31.75 -0.50 -0.52
CA ASP A 112 30.49 0.23 -0.49
C ASP A 112 29.33 -0.77 -0.63
N GLU A 113 28.54 -0.96 0.44
CA GLU A 113 27.37 -1.84 0.40
C GLU A 113 26.40 -1.23 -0.60
N ARG A 114 26.54 -1.63 -1.87
CA ARG A 114 25.66 -1.19 -2.96
C ARG A 114 24.24 -1.43 -2.49
N LEU A 115 23.42 -0.39 -2.58
CA LEU A 115 22.01 -0.50 -2.23
C LEU A 115 21.23 -0.94 -3.47
N PRO A 116 20.27 -1.88 -3.34
CA PRO A 116 19.43 -2.24 -4.46
C PRO A 116 18.56 -1.06 -4.87
N CYS A 117 18.23 -0.98 -6.16
CA CYS A 117 17.25 -0.02 -6.64
C CYS A 117 15.89 -0.24 -5.96
N ARG A 118 15.16 0.85 -5.78
CA ARG A 118 13.75 0.79 -5.36
C ARG A 118 12.87 0.38 -6.53
N GLY A 119 11.64 -0.02 -6.23
CA GLY A 119 10.65 -0.43 -7.22
C GLY A 119 9.24 -0.12 -6.76
N THR A 120 8.29 -0.35 -7.66
CA THR A 120 6.87 -0.26 -7.36
C THR A 120 6.35 -1.65 -6.99
N VAL A 121 5.64 -1.77 -5.87
CA VAL A 121 4.87 -2.97 -5.49
C VAL A 121 3.39 -2.64 -5.57
N CYS A 122 2.61 -3.52 -6.19
CA CYS A 122 1.17 -3.36 -6.37
C CYS A 122 0.44 -4.59 -5.84
N ILE A 123 -0.58 -4.36 -5.02
CA ILE A 123 -1.56 -5.37 -4.63
C ILE A 123 -2.92 -5.04 -5.26
N SER A 124 -3.51 -6.02 -5.94
CA SER A 124 -4.81 -5.91 -6.61
C SER A 124 -5.65 -7.17 -6.39
N ASP A 125 -6.93 -7.10 -6.75
CA ASP A 125 -7.89 -8.22 -6.68
C ASP A 125 -7.96 -8.88 -5.30
N LEU A 126 -7.90 -8.08 -4.22
CA LEU A 126 -7.89 -8.61 -2.87
C LEU A 126 -9.27 -9.17 -2.52
N ARG A 127 -9.32 -10.48 -2.29
CA ARG A 127 -10.52 -11.26 -1.96
C ARG A 127 -10.31 -12.07 -0.69
N ILE A 128 -11.24 -12.02 0.24
CA ILE A 128 -11.18 -12.77 1.50
C ILE A 128 -12.42 -13.66 1.61
N PRO A 129 -12.29 -14.98 1.38
CA PRO A 129 -13.42 -15.90 1.47
C PRO A 129 -13.97 -16.01 2.89
N LEU A 130 -15.29 -16.14 2.97
CA LEU A 130 -16.06 -16.28 4.22
C LEU A 130 -16.52 -17.73 4.40
N MET A 131 -16.72 -18.13 5.66
CA MET A 131 -17.14 -19.50 6.04
C MET A 131 -18.35 -19.47 6.98
N TRP A 132 -19.50 -19.05 6.46
CA TRP A 132 -20.76 -19.06 7.22
C TRP A 132 -21.17 -20.48 7.60
N LYS A 133 -21.61 -20.68 8.85
CA LYS A 133 -22.17 -21.96 9.28
C LYS A 133 -23.60 -22.11 8.73
N ASP A 134 -24.02 -23.33 8.38
CA ASP A 134 -25.39 -23.60 7.88
C ASP A 134 -26.47 -23.07 8.83
N THR A 135 -26.22 -23.15 10.14
CA THR A 135 -27.11 -22.62 11.17
C THR A 135 -27.28 -21.10 11.08
N GLU A 136 -26.24 -20.37 10.69
CA GLU A 136 -26.25 -18.91 10.55
C GLU A 136 -26.89 -18.48 9.22
N TYR A 137 -26.65 -19.26 8.16
CA TYR A 137 -27.20 -19.02 6.83
C TYR A 137 -28.72 -19.26 6.79
N PHE A 138 -29.19 -20.43 7.27
CA PHE A 138 -30.58 -20.88 7.09
C PHE A 138 -31.55 -20.57 8.24
N ARG A 139 -31.10 -20.42 9.51
CA ARG A 139 -32.05 -20.30 10.65
C ARG A 139 -32.46 -18.88 11.04
N ASN A 140 -31.73 -17.85 10.63
CA ASN A 140 -32.11 -16.47 10.98
C ASN A 140 -33.19 -15.95 10.03
N LYS A 141 -34.48 -16.08 10.39
CA LYS A 141 -35.60 -15.42 9.69
C LYS A 141 -35.77 -13.94 10.09
N GLY A 142 -34.74 -13.32 10.66
CA GLY A 142 -34.73 -11.94 11.19
C GLY A 142 -33.50 -11.13 10.80
N GLU A 143 -33.30 -10.00 11.48
CA GLU A 143 -32.30 -8.93 11.22
C GLU A 143 -30.90 -9.48 10.89
N LEU A 144 -30.29 -8.97 9.81
CA LEU A 144 -28.95 -9.37 9.36
C LEU A 144 -27.90 -8.78 10.31
N HIS A 145 -27.13 -9.61 11.00
CA HIS A 145 -25.93 -9.14 11.68
C HIS A 145 -24.97 -8.57 10.63
N ARG A 146 -24.69 -7.27 10.72
CA ARG A 146 -23.83 -6.54 9.79
C ARG A 146 -22.57 -6.10 10.51
N CYS A 147 -21.43 -6.48 9.95
CA CYS A 147 -20.12 -6.02 10.39
C CYS A 147 -19.54 -5.07 9.35
N ALA A 148 -19.06 -3.91 9.77
CA ALA A 148 -18.26 -3.05 8.93
C ALA A 148 -16.83 -3.59 8.90
N VAL A 149 -16.27 -3.76 7.70
CA VAL A 149 -14.96 -4.36 7.48
C VAL A 149 -14.13 -3.54 6.49
N PHE A 150 -12.83 -3.40 6.74
CA PHE A 150 -11.87 -2.85 5.78
C PHE A 150 -10.47 -3.43 6.02
N CYS A 151 -9.57 -3.25 5.05
CA CYS A 151 -8.17 -3.64 5.18
C CYS A 151 -7.27 -2.41 5.33
N LEU A 152 -6.25 -2.54 6.18
CA LEU A 152 -5.12 -1.64 6.25
C LEU A 152 -3.90 -2.34 5.63
N LEU A 153 -3.28 -1.66 4.68
CA LEU A 153 -2.16 -2.15 3.87
C LEU A 153 -0.92 -1.32 4.22
N GLN A 154 0.09 -1.94 4.81
CA GLN A 154 1.29 -1.26 5.28
C GLN A 154 2.54 -1.83 4.62
N LEU A 155 3.34 -0.96 4.01
CA LEU A 155 4.70 -1.27 3.52
C LEU A 155 5.65 -0.22 4.09
N GLY A 156 6.46 -0.61 5.07
CA GLY A 156 7.33 0.32 5.79
C GLY A 156 6.53 1.44 6.48
N ALA A 157 6.77 2.68 6.07
CA ALA A 157 6.09 3.88 6.56
C ALA A 157 4.87 4.30 5.72
N GLU A 158 4.66 3.67 4.56
CA GLU A 158 3.51 3.92 3.69
C GLU A 158 2.33 3.05 4.13
N ILE A 159 1.19 3.68 4.40
CA ILE A 159 -0.03 3.01 4.87
C ILE A 159 -1.23 3.49 4.06
N HIS A 160 -1.92 2.52 3.46
CA HIS A 160 -3.15 2.69 2.70
C HIS A 160 -4.28 1.90 3.34
N ASP A 161 -5.51 2.27 3.02
CA ASP A 161 -6.72 1.59 3.45
C ASP A 161 -7.61 1.24 2.25
N THR A 162 -8.38 0.16 2.36
CA THR A 162 -9.44 -0.16 1.41
C THR A 162 -10.75 0.52 1.78
N PRO A 163 -11.70 0.71 0.85
CA PRO A 163 -13.06 1.14 1.19
C PRO A 163 -13.70 0.24 2.26
N MET A 164 -14.55 0.83 3.09
CA MET A 164 -15.29 0.06 4.08
C MET A 164 -16.46 -0.67 3.41
N VAL A 165 -16.64 -1.95 3.75
CA VAL A 165 -17.70 -2.80 3.24
C VAL A 165 -18.52 -3.32 4.41
N LEU A 166 -19.85 -3.34 4.25
CA LEU A 166 -20.74 -3.99 5.20
C LEU A 166 -20.88 -5.47 4.82
N VAL A 167 -20.51 -6.34 5.76
CA VAL A 167 -20.51 -7.79 5.60
C VAL A 167 -21.70 -8.37 6.34
N ASP A 168 -22.49 -9.17 5.63
CA ASP A 168 -23.52 -10.04 6.20
C ASP A 168 -23.51 -11.42 5.52
N ARG A 169 -24.37 -12.31 6.00
CA ARG A 169 -24.46 -13.70 5.54
C ARG A 169 -24.79 -13.89 4.04
N THR A 170 -25.13 -12.84 3.31
CA THR A 170 -25.38 -12.92 1.86
C THR A 170 -24.08 -12.93 1.06
N LEU A 171 -22.97 -12.49 1.65
CA LEU A 171 -21.67 -12.46 1.00
C LEU A 171 -20.93 -13.79 1.18
N THR A 172 -20.36 -14.31 0.11
CA THR A 172 -19.41 -15.44 0.17
C THR A 172 -17.97 -14.97 0.35
N ASP A 173 -17.68 -13.73 -0.04
CA ASP A 173 -16.35 -13.17 -0.05
C ASP A 173 -16.38 -11.66 0.20
N ILE A 174 -15.32 -11.14 0.80
CA ILE A 174 -15.05 -9.70 0.89
C ILE A 174 -14.10 -9.35 -0.24
N CYS A 175 -14.51 -8.49 -1.17
CA CYS A 175 -13.73 -8.11 -2.34
C CYS A 175 -13.35 -6.63 -2.30
N PHE A 176 -12.08 -6.32 -2.61
CA PHE A 176 -11.59 -4.96 -2.80
C PHE A 176 -10.95 -4.85 -4.20
N GLU A 177 -11.63 -4.13 -5.09
CA GLU A 177 -11.26 -4.03 -6.51
C GLU A 177 -10.14 -3.01 -6.78
N SER A 178 -9.99 -1.99 -5.92
CA SER A 178 -9.04 -0.92 -6.18
C SER A 178 -7.59 -1.38 -5.93
N PRO A 179 -6.69 -1.29 -6.94
CA PRO A 179 -5.28 -1.59 -6.77
C PRO A 179 -4.61 -0.56 -5.85
N VAL A 180 -3.64 -1.01 -5.06
CA VAL A 180 -2.86 -0.19 -4.14
C VAL A 180 -1.38 -0.29 -4.48
N LEU A 181 -0.75 0.88 -4.70
CA LEU A 181 0.62 1.00 -5.16
C LEU A 181 1.51 1.59 -4.08
N PHE A 182 2.70 1.01 -3.95
CA PHE A 182 3.80 1.47 -3.11
C PHE A 182 4.98 1.76 -4.03
N SER A 183 5.39 3.02 -4.15
CA SER A 183 6.31 3.46 -5.23
C SER A 183 7.80 3.33 -4.87
N GLU A 184 8.12 3.22 -3.59
CA GLU A 184 9.50 3.24 -3.07
C GLU A 184 9.83 1.96 -2.27
N ALA A 185 9.34 0.80 -2.74
CA ALA A 185 9.61 -0.50 -2.12
C ALA A 185 11.04 -0.97 -2.43
N GLY A 186 11.70 -1.60 -1.46
CA GLY A 186 12.95 -2.35 -1.68
C GLY A 186 12.66 -3.85 -1.91
N PRO A 187 13.65 -4.64 -2.34
CA PRO A 187 13.48 -6.10 -2.52
C PRO A 187 13.28 -6.86 -1.20
N ASP A 188 13.58 -6.22 -0.07
CA ASP A 188 13.40 -6.71 1.29
C ASP A 188 12.04 -6.30 1.90
N PHE A 189 11.08 -5.86 1.08
CA PHE A 189 9.80 -5.38 1.58
C PHE A 189 9.01 -6.47 2.33
N GLU A 190 8.27 -6.01 3.34
CA GLU A 190 7.21 -6.77 3.99
C GLU A 190 5.92 -5.95 3.89
N LEU A 191 4.99 -6.41 3.07
CA LEU A 191 3.65 -5.86 2.93
C LEU A 191 2.72 -6.55 3.94
N LYS A 192 2.30 -5.78 4.95
CA LYS A 192 1.34 -6.24 5.94
C LYS A 192 -0.08 -5.92 5.49
N VAL A 193 -0.94 -6.93 5.47
CA VAL A 193 -2.38 -6.81 5.21
C VAL A 193 -3.09 -7.08 6.53
N GLU A 194 -3.84 -6.11 7.04
CA GLU A 194 -4.58 -6.22 8.30
C GLU A 194 -6.08 -6.01 8.06
N LEU A 195 -6.89 -7.02 8.36
CA LEU A 195 -8.34 -6.96 8.27
C LEU A 195 -8.93 -6.48 9.59
N TYR A 196 -9.69 -5.38 9.56
CA TYR A 196 -10.35 -4.81 10.72
C TYR A 196 -11.86 -4.92 10.61
N SER A 197 -12.54 -5.15 11.73
CA SER A 197 -14.01 -5.09 11.79
C SER A 197 -14.58 -4.34 12.98
N ALA A 198 -15.80 -3.85 12.80
CA ALA A 198 -16.63 -3.27 13.84
C ALA A 198 -18.07 -3.77 13.67
N GLY A 199 -18.71 -4.17 14.77
CA GLY A 199 -20.11 -4.57 14.76
C GLY A 199 -21.01 -3.35 14.59
N LEU A 200 -22.01 -3.45 13.71
CA LEU A 200 -23.08 -2.46 13.64
C LEU A 200 -24.14 -2.84 14.67
N ALA A 201 -24.32 -2.02 15.71
CA ALA A 201 -25.39 -2.24 16.67
C ALA A 201 -26.75 -2.15 15.94
N GLY A 202 -27.45 -3.27 15.83
CA GLY A 202 -28.83 -3.31 15.34
C GLY A 202 -29.72 -2.46 16.24
N GLY A 203 -30.70 -1.77 15.66
CA GLY A 203 -31.62 -0.84 16.34
C GLY A 203 -32.61 -1.50 17.30
N GLY A 204 -32.23 -2.61 17.94
CA GLY A 204 -33.08 -3.40 18.81
C GLY A 204 -32.28 -3.93 20.01
N THR A 205 -32.11 -3.09 21.03
CA THR A 205 -32.23 -3.46 22.46
C THR A 205 -32.02 -2.20 23.29
N GLN A 206 -33.12 -1.66 23.82
CA GLN A 206 -33.09 -0.80 25.00
C GLN A 206 -32.28 -1.48 26.10
N GLY A 207 -31.50 -0.66 26.80
CA GLY A 207 -30.43 -1.10 27.68
C GLY A 207 -30.80 -2.15 28.72
N SER A 208 -29.89 -3.11 28.89
CA SER A 208 -29.65 -3.71 30.19
C SER A 208 -28.98 -2.64 31.07
N PRO A 209 -29.59 -2.17 32.17
CA PRO A 209 -28.89 -1.30 33.10
C PRO A 209 -27.80 -2.13 33.80
N PRO A 210 -26.58 -1.59 34.02
CA PRO A 210 -25.58 -2.30 34.78
C PRO A 210 -26.13 -2.59 36.18
N ARG A 211 -26.14 -3.87 36.55
CA ARG A 211 -26.57 -4.36 37.86
C ARG A 211 -25.83 -3.61 38.97
N LYS A 212 -26.63 -3.02 39.85
CA LYS A 212 -26.26 -2.35 41.11
C LYS A 212 -25.16 -3.12 41.85
N LEU A 213 -23.98 -2.51 41.98
CA LEU A 213 -23.09 -2.72 43.12
C LEU A 213 -23.22 -1.50 44.02
N ALA A 214 -24.21 -1.56 44.90
CA ALA A 214 -24.27 -0.70 46.07
C ALA A 214 -23.47 -1.38 47.17
N THR A 215 -22.40 -0.73 47.66
CA THR A 215 -22.12 -0.62 49.11
C THR A 215 -20.99 0.37 49.38
N ARG A 216 -21.38 1.44 50.08
CA ARG A 216 -20.71 2.14 51.20
C ARG A 216 -19.50 3.06 50.93
N LEU A 217 -19.87 4.34 50.78
CA LEU A 217 -19.42 5.50 51.56
C LEU A 217 -18.22 5.30 52.51
N SER A 218 -17.17 6.08 52.29
CA SER A 218 -16.37 6.68 53.35
C SER A 218 -15.84 8.03 52.86
N THR A 219 -16.31 9.07 53.53
CA THR A 219 -15.96 10.49 53.35
C THR A 219 -14.65 10.81 54.07
N SER A 220 -13.69 11.45 53.40
CA SER A 220 -12.91 12.52 54.03
C SER A 220 -12.27 13.45 53.00
N LEU A 221 -12.68 14.71 53.08
CA LEU A 221 -11.98 15.87 52.56
C LEU A 221 -10.67 16.04 53.34
N GLY A 222 -9.54 16.16 52.64
CA GLY A 222 -8.26 16.50 53.23
C GLY A 222 -7.36 17.20 52.22
N ARG A 223 -7.28 18.53 52.31
CA ARG A 223 -6.36 19.37 51.53
C ARG A 223 -4.96 19.23 52.14
N SER A 224 -3.94 18.94 51.34
CA SER A 224 -2.60 19.55 51.51
C SER A 224 -1.62 19.20 50.40
N SER A 225 -0.79 20.20 50.11
CA SER A 225 0.30 20.25 49.15
C SER A 225 1.48 19.32 49.44
N GLY A 226 2.16 18.88 48.38
CA GLY A 226 3.63 19.05 48.29
C GLY A 226 4.56 17.88 48.66
N LYS A 227 5.26 17.40 47.62
CA LYS A 227 6.67 16.97 47.57
C LYS A 227 7.14 15.63 48.17
N ARG A 228 7.80 14.89 47.26
CA ARG A 228 9.00 14.02 47.39
C ARG A 228 8.79 12.63 48.03
N VAL A 229 9.54 11.56 47.75
CA VAL A 229 10.52 11.06 46.73
C VAL A 229 10.89 9.65 47.27
N ARG A 230 11.11 8.68 46.37
CA ARG A 230 11.79 7.36 46.57
C ARG A 230 11.15 6.31 47.49
N ALA A 231 10.90 5.14 46.88
CA ALA A 231 11.32 3.85 47.44
C ALA A 231 11.66 2.93 46.26
N ALA A 232 12.97 2.69 46.08
CA ALA A 232 13.54 1.62 45.28
C ALA A 232 14.66 1.02 46.13
N MET A 233 14.90 -0.28 45.95
CA MET A 233 15.74 -1.21 46.71
C MET A 233 14.96 -1.98 47.79
N ASP A 234 14.55 -3.19 47.42
CA ASP A 234 15.28 -4.37 47.89
C ASP A 234 15.32 -5.41 46.77
N GLY A 235 16.52 -5.93 46.52
CA GLY A 235 16.79 -7.03 45.59
C GLY A 235 17.21 -8.27 46.37
N GLY A 236 16.85 -9.44 45.85
CA GLY A 236 17.33 -10.75 46.31
C GLY A 236 17.21 -11.79 45.17
N PRO A 237 18.23 -12.65 44.93
CA PRO A 237 18.39 -13.41 43.68
C PRO A 237 17.83 -14.85 43.76
N GLY A 238 17.31 -15.38 42.65
CA GLY A 238 17.05 -16.83 42.48
C GLY A 238 15.89 -17.22 41.53
N SER A 239 16.22 -17.41 40.25
CA SER A 239 15.54 -18.26 39.22
C SER A 239 14.09 -17.96 38.71
N PRO A 240 13.78 -18.28 37.41
CA PRO A 240 12.57 -17.86 36.64
C PRO A 240 11.44 -18.94 36.70
N PRO A 241 10.25 -18.88 35.99
CA PRO A 241 9.85 -18.08 34.81
C PRO A 241 8.38 -17.53 34.82
N GLY A 242 8.00 -16.78 33.78
CA GLY A 242 6.59 -16.45 33.52
C GLY A 242 6.38 -15.41 32.40
N ASN A 243 6.05 -15.89 31.21
CA ASN A 243 5.81 -15.15 29.97
C ASN A 243 4.81 -13.98 30.05
N GLY A 244 5.06 -12.97 29.19
CA GLY A 244 4.06 -12.52 28.24
C GLY A 244 3.37 -11.18 28.53
N GLY A 245 3.83 -10.12 27.86
CA GLY A 245 3.12 -8.83 27.84
C GLY A 245 3.85 -7.72 27.08
N THR A 246 4.30 -7.98 25.85
CA THR A 246 4.80 -6.94 24.94
C THR A 246 3.67 -6.51 23.99
N GLY A 247 2.88 -5.51 24.40
CA GLY A 247 1.98 -4.78 23.51
C GLY A 247 2.67 -3.55 22.91
N PRO A 248 2.38 -3.15 21.66
CA PRO A 248 2.88 -1.90 21.09
C PRO A 248 2.35 -0.69 21.88
N LEU A 249 3.18 0.35 22.03
CA LEU A 249 2.84 1.58 22.73
C LEU A 249 1.62 2.25 22.08
N LEU A 250 0.47 2.14 22.72
CA LEU A 250 -0.75 2.83 22.33
C LEU A 250 -0.59 4.33 22.62
N LEU A 251 -0.81 5.18 21.62
CA LEU A 251 -1.10 6.60 21.85
C LEU A 251 -2.26 6.70 22.85
N PRO A 252 -2.25 7.63 23.82
CA PRO A 252 -3.32 7.73 24.80
C PRO A 252 -4.67 7.81 24.10
N ALA A 253 -5.52 6.79 24.30
CA ALA A 253 -6.84 6.74 23.71
C ALA A 253 -7.72 7.76 24.44
N PRO A 254 -8.17 8.84 23.78
CA PRO A 254 -9.20 9.67 24.36
C PRO A 254 -10.49 8.83 24.44
N ASN A 255 -11.19 8.92 25.56
CA ASN A 255 -12.41 8.16 25.85
C ASN A 255 -13.61 8.74 25.07
N VAL A 256 -13.50 8.85 23.75
CA VAL A 256 -14.56 9.36 22.88
C VAL A 256 -15.55 8.23 22.59
N PRO A 257 -16.85 8.40 22.87
CA PRO A 257 -17.88 7.44 22.50
C PRO A 257 -17.90 7.23 20.98
N GLY A 258 -17.96 5.98 20.52
CA GLY A 258 -18.02 5.66 19.10
C GLY A 258 -17.73 4.17 18.81
N PRO A 259 -17.98 3.71 17.57
CA PRO A 259 -17.65 2.36 17.16
C PRO A 259 -16.12 2.15 17.21
N LYS A 260 -15.71 0.92 17.53
CA LYS A 260 -14.30 0.55 17.61
C LYS A 260 -14.01 -0.59 16.64
N PHE A 261 -13.01 -0.37 15.80
CA PHE A 261 -12.48 -1.41 14.93
C PHE A 261 -11.49 -2.27 15.70
N HIS A 262 -11.62 -3.59 15.53
CA HIS A 262 -10.75 -4.60 16.10
C HIS A 262 -10.08 -5.38 14.98
N LEU A 263 -8.82 -5.75 15.18
CA LEU A 263 -8.08 -6.57 14.22
C LEU A 263 -8.71 -7.97 14.20
N LEU A 264 -9.24 -8.36 13.05
CA LEU A 264 -9.79 -9.69 12.83
C LEU A 264 -8.73 -10.69 12.39
N ALA A 265 -7.90 -10.31 11.44
CA ALA A 265 -6.90 -11.19 10.86
C ALA A 265 -5.80 -10.39 10.16
N HIS A 266 -4.68 -11.04 9.87
CA HIS A 266 -3.57 -10.41 9.17
C HIS A 266 -2.74 -11.40 8.35
N ALA A 267 -2.03 -10.87 7.34
CA ALA A 267 -1.06 -11.59 6.55
C ALA A 267 0.16 -10.70 6.27
N VAL A 268 1.30 -11.32 5.98
CA VAL A 268 2.53 -10.63 5.57
C VAL A 268 3.00 -11.24 4.25
N LEU A 269 3.15 -10.40 3.24
CA LEU A 269 3.62 -10.77 1.91
C LEU A 269 4.98 -10.12 1.66
N SER A 270 5.88 -10.83 0.99
CA SER A 270 7.24 -10.41 0.68
C SER A 270 7.55 -10.63 -0.80
N LEU A 271 8.80 -10.41 -1.19
CA LEU A 271 9.28 -10.70 -2.55
C LEU A 271 9.03 -12.16 -2.96
N ALA A 272 9.01 -13.11 -2.03
CA ALA A 272 8.77 -14.53 -2.35
C ALA A 272 7.35 -14.80 -2.88
N GLU A 273 6.39 -13.96 -2.52
CA GLU A 273 4.99 -14.08 -2.93
C GLU A 273 4.67 -13.35 -4.24
N VAL A 274 5.62 -12.57 -4.79
CA VAL A 274 5.44 -11.79 -6.02
C VAL A 274 5.44 -12.68 -7.25
N GLN A 275 4.40 -12.56 -8.07
CA GLN A 275 4.27 -13.23 -9.36
C GLN A 275 3.26 -12.53 -10.27
N ASP A 276 3.34 -12.76 -11.58
CA ASP A 276 2.33 -12.28 -12.53
C ASP A 276 1.09 -13.19 -12.54
N GLY A 277 0.27 -13.09 -11.49
CA GLY A 277 -1.00 -13.81 -11.41
C GLY A 277 -1.58 -13.89 -10.01
N PHE A 278 -2.80 -14.41 -9.93
CA PHE A 278 -3.55 -14.56 -8.69
C PHE A 278 -2.98 -15.68 -7.80
N ARG A 279 -2.88 -15.44 -6.49
CA ARG A 279 -2.49 -16.44 -5.49
C ARG A 279 -3.42 -16.43 -4.29
N THR A 280 -3.41 -17.57 -3.61
CA THR A 280 -3.98 -17.71 -2.25
C THR A 280 -2.84 -17.66 -1.24
N HIS A 281 -3.07 -16.94 -0.15
CA HIS A 281 -2.16 -16.74 0.97
C HIS A 281 -2.89 -17.06 2.28
N ASP A 282 -2.16 -17.61 3.24
CA ASP A 282 -2.71 -17.89 4.56
C ASP A 282 -3.00 -16.58 5.30
N LEU A 283 -4.14 -16.54 5.98
CA LEU A 283 -4.60 -15.38 6.73
C LEU A 283 -4.69 -15.75 8.22
N ALA A 284 -3.80 -15.18 9.03
CA ALA A 284 -3.71 -15.48 10.45
C ALA A 284 -4.81 -14.74 11.24
N ILE A 285 -5.75 -15.51 11.80
CA ILE A 285 -6.88 -15.01 12.58
C ILE A 285 -6.40 -14.50 13.95
N ALA A 286 -6.80 -13.28 14.31
CA ALA A 286 -6.42 -12.58 15.53
C ALA A 286 -7.57 -12.39 16.53
N SER A 287 -8.82 -12.61 16.12
CA SER A 287 -10.04 -12.44 16.94
C SER A 287 -10.71 -13.79 17.25
N SER A 288 -11.72 -13.77 18.12
CA SER A 288 -12.52 -14.93 18.54
C SER A 288 -13.99 -14.82 18.09
N GLU A 289 -14.65 -15.95 17.89
CA GLU A 289 -16.09 -16.06 17.55
C GLU A 289 -17.01 -15.37 18.58
N GLU A 290 -16.56 -15.20 19.82
CA GLU A 290 -17.33 -14.57 20.90
C GLU A 290 -17.43 -13.04 20.75
N SER A 291 -16.71 -12.45 19.80
CA SER A 291 -16.67 -11.00 19.58
C SER A 291 -17.89 -10.51 18.81
N SER A 292 -18.49 -9.40 19.25
CA SER A 292 -19.60 -8.71 18.55
C SER A 292 -19.27 -8.17 17.16
N CYS A 293 -17.99 -8.24 16.74
CA CYS A 293 -17.52 -7.84 15.42
C CYS A 293 -16.92 -9.02 14.63
N TRP A 294 -17.13 -10.26 15.11
CA TRP A 294 -16.67 -11.45 14.43
C TRP A 294 -17.28 -11.57 13.03
N VAL A 295 -16.43 -11.98 12.08
CA VAL A 295 -16.82 -12.34 10.72
C VAL A 295 -16.19 -13.70 10.46
N PRO A 296 -16.95 -14.71 10.01
CA PRO A 296 -16.40 -16.05 9.83
C PRO A 296 -15.52 -16.08 8.59
N LEU A 297 -14.20 -16.09 8.80
CA LEU A 297 -13.20 -16.13 7.73
C LEU A 297 -12.84 -17.57 7.40
N TYR A 298 -12.58 -17.85 6.11
CA TYR A 298 -12.07 -19.16 5.69
C TYR A 298 -10.64 -19.44 6.21
N GLY A 299 -9.88 -18.39 6.54
CA GLY A 299 -8.47 -18.49 6.96
C GLY A 299 -7.47 -18.31 5.83
N SER A 300 -7.93 -17.90 4.65
CA SER A 300 -7.08 -17.48 3.55
C SER A 300 -7.53 -16.14 2.98
N MET A 301 -6.62 -15.50 2.25
CA MET A 301 -6.93 -14.38 1.37
C MET A 301 -6.35 -14.67 0.00
N CYS A 302 -6.90 -14.03 -1.02
CA CYS A 302 -6.39 -14.12 -2.37
C CYS A 302 -6.13 -12.74 -2.93
N CYS A 303 -5.05 -12.58 -3.69
CA CYS A 303 -4.71 -11.33 -4.35
C CYS A 303 -3.73 -11.57 -5.49
N ARG A 304 -3.53 -10.54 -6.30
CA ARG A 304 -2.38 -10.44 -7.20
C ARG A 304 -1.36 -9.49 -6.57
N LEU A 305 -0.11 -9.96 -6.45
CA LEU A 305 1.00 -9.17 -5.94
C LEU A 305 2.06 -9.07 -7.03
N ALA A 306 2.21 -7.87 -7.60
CA ALA A 306 3.16 -7.59 -8.67
C ALA A 306 4.22 -6.60 -8.20
N ALA A 307 5.45 -6.72 -8.73
CA ALA A 307 6.51 -5.76 -8.48
C ALA A 307 7.24 -5.37 -9.77
N GLN A 308 7.57 -4.08 -9.89
CA GLN A 308 8.40 -3.52 -10.96
C GLN A 308 9.62 -2.83 -10.35
N PRO A 309 10.78 -3.50 -10.37
CA PRO A 309 12.05 -2.86 -10.03
C PRO A 309 12.34 -1.68 -10.97
N ARG A 310 12.93 -0.60 -10.46
CA ARG A 310 13.26 0.59 -11.28
C ARG A 310 14.22 0.26 -12.42
N CYS A 311 15.15 -0.67 -12.19
CA CYS A 311 16.07 -1.16 -13.23
C CYS A 311 15.35 -1.86 -14.41
N MET A 312 14.13 -2.35 -14.19
CA MET A 312 13.30 -2.97 -15.23
C MET A 312 12.41 -1.96 -15.94
N ALA A 313 11.81 -1.03 -15.19
CA ALA A 313 10.83 -0.08 -15.73
C ALA A 313 11.45 1.17 -16.38
N THR A 314 12.61 1.62 -15.90
CA THR A 314 13.23 2.88 -16.33
C THR A 314 14.67 2.68 -16.80
N PRO A 315 15.18 3.53 -17.72
CA PRO A 315 16.58 3.48 -18.11
C PRO A 315 17.53 3.67 -16.92
N VAL A 316 18.45 2.72 -16.72
CA VAL A 316 19.49 2.78 -15.69
C VAL A 316 20.65 3.66 -16.14
N SER A 317 21.02 3.55 -17.41
CA SER A 317 22.04 4.39 -18.04
C SER A 317 21.69 4.61 -19.49
N THR A 318 22.00 5.81 -19.98
CA THR A 318 21.84 6.18 -21.39
C THR A 318 23.06 6.96 -21.86
N GLY A 319 23.38 6.86 -23.14
CA GLY A 319 24.50 7.59 -23.72
C GLY A 319 25.01 6.97 -25.01
N PHE A 320 25.92 7.67 -25.69
CA PHE A 320 26.49 7.18 -26.93
C PHE A 320 27.63 6.19 -26.67
N LEU A 321 27.62 5.08 -27.39
CA LEU A 321 28.71 4.11 -27.44
C LEU A 321 29.01 3.78 -28.90
N ARG A 322 30.27 3.49 -29.21
CA ARG A 322 30.67 2.98 -30.54
C ARG A 322 30.75 1.47 -30.49
N LEU A 323 29.96 0.80 -31.32
CA LEU A 323 30.05 -0.65 -31.49
C LEU A 323 31.20 -0.97 -32.45
N GLN A 324 32.17 -1.74 -31.99
CA GLN A 324 33.28 -2.20 -32.81
C GLN A 324 32.91 -3.52 -33.49
N GLN A 325 32.97 -3.55 -34.82
CA GLN A 325 32.72 -4.76 -35.62
C GLN A 325 33.95 -5.68 -35.56
N GLN A 326 33.72 -6.99 -35.51
CA GLN A 326 34.79 -8.00 -35.65
C GLN A 326 35.51 -7.78 -36.99
N GLY A 327 36.81 -7.43 -36.93
CA GLY A 327 37.66 -7.22 -38.11
C GLY A 327 37.83 -5.78 -38.59
N SER A 328 37.22 -4.78 -37.94
CA SER A 328 37.38 -3.35 -38.28
C SER A 328 38.53 -2.69 -37.51
N GLU A 329 39.31 -1.84 -38.20
CA GLU A 329 40.27 -0.92 -37.56
C GLU A 329 39.59 -0.01 -36.51
N ALA A 330 40.39 0.44 -35.54
CA ALA A 330 39.96 1.11 -34.29
C ALA A 330 39.14 2.41 -34.43
N GLN A 331 38.91 2.91 -35.65
CA GLN A 331 38.09 4.11 -35.90
C GLN A 331 36.78 3.84 -36.67
N GLY A 332 36.54 2.61 -37.17
CA GLY A 332 35.37 2.26 -37.99
C GLY A 332 34.10 1.87 -37.22
N GLY A 333 34.04 2.09 -35.90
CA GLY A 333 32.91 1.67 -35.07
C GLY A 333 31.64 2.50 -35.35
N THR A 334 30.48 1.85 -35.39
CA THR A 334 29.20 2.54 -35.56
C THR A 334 28.79 3.21 -34.25
N ARG A 335 28.56 4.52 -34.28
CA ARG A 335 28.08 5.28 -33.10
C ARG A 335 26.58 5.06 -32.93
N LEU A 336 26.18 4.59 -31.75
CA LEU A 336 24.80 4.30 -31.39
C LEU A 336 24.45 4.95 -30.06
N TYR A 337 23.19 5.36 -29.90
CA TYR A 337 22.64 5.78 -28.62
C TYR A 337 22.14 4.55 -27.85
N CYS A 338 22.80 4.22 -26.75
CA CYS A 338 22.55 3.02 -25.98
C CYS A 338 21.72 3.33 -24.74
N VAL A 339 20.77 2.45 -24.43
CA VAL A 339 19.85 2.54 -23.30
C VAL A 339 19.86 1.20 -22.56
N LEU A 340 20.38 1.18 -21.33
CA LEU A 340 20.34 0.01 -20.45
C LEU A 340 19.02 0.02 -19.68
N ARG A 341 18.12 -0.93 -19.97
CA ARG A 341 16.82 -1.04 -19.31
C ARG A 341 16.32 -2.49 -19.36
N GLY A 342 15.83 -2.98 -18.24
CA GLY A 342 15.31 -4.35 -18.16
C GLY A 342 16.38 -5.38 -18.45
N THR A 343 16.04 -6.41 -19.20
CA THR A 343 16.97 -7.47 -19.59
C THR A 343 17.75 -7.14 -20.86
N ASN A 344 17.88 -5.86 -21.23
CA ASN A 344 18.45 -5.47 -22.53
C ASN A 344 19.31 -4.20 -22.45
N LEU A 345 20.34 -4.16 -23.29
CA LEU A 345 20.98 -2.94 -23.77
C LEU A 345 20.47 -2.67 -25.18
N LEU A 346 19.65 -1.63 -25.31
CA LEU A 346 18.99 -1.23 -26.55
C LEU A 346 19.84 -0.16 -27.24
N CYS A 347 20.24 -0.38 -28.48
CA CYS A 347 21.11 0.51 -29.22
C CYS A 347 20.38 1.10 -30.43
N TYR A 348 20.16 2.41 -30.43
CA TYR A 348 19.47 3.19 -31.47
C TYR A 348 20.46 3.99 -32.31
N ARG A 349 20.05 4.47 -33.49
CA ARG A 349 20.92 5.34 -34.30
C ARG A 349 21.02 6.75 -33.70
N GLY A 350 19.97 7.18 -32.99
CA GLY A 350 19.93 8.46 -32.30
C GLY A 350 18.97 8.46 -31.11
N PRO A 351 19.02 9.51 -30.27
CA PRO A 351 18.14 9.65 -29.10
C PRO A 351 16.67 9.81 -29.52
N ASP A 352 16.40 10.49 -30.64
CA ASP A 352 15.03 10.71 -31.14
C ASP A 352 14.30 9.39 -31.42
N GLU A 353 15.01 8.37 -31.93
CA GLU A 353 14.43 7.03 -32.16
C GLU A 353 14.05 6.35 -30.84
N ALA A 354 14.88 6.53 -29.80
CA ALA A 354 14.64 5.95 -28.47
C ALA A 354 13.44 6.62 -27.77
N GLU A 355 13.32 7.95 -27.89
CA GLU A 355 12.21 8.72 -27.34
C GLU A 355 10.88 8.43 -28.06
N ALA A 356 10.93 8.27 -29.39
CA ALA A 356 9.78 7.87 -30.19
C ALA A 356 9.36 6.41 -30.00
N GLY A 357 10.15 5.60 -29.28
CA GLY A 357 9.86 4.18 -29.03
C GLY A 357 9.95 3.32 -30.29
N LEU A 358 10.81 3.68 -31.25
CA LEU A 358 11.06 2.89 -32.46
C LEU A 358 11.82 1.61 -32.13
N GLU A 359 11.90 0.68 -33.09
CA GLU A 359 12.71 -0.54 -32.91
C GLU A 359 14.21 -0.21 -32.88
N PRO A 360 14.98 -0.78 -31.93
CA PRO A 360 16.41 -0.55 -31.82
C PRO A 360 17.16 -1.17 -33.01
N ALA A 361 18.26 -0.53 -33.42
CA ALA A 361 19.14 -1.05 -34.46
C ALA A 361 19.92 -2.31 -34.02
N LEU A 362 20.16 -2.45 -32.71
CA LEU A 362 20.74 -3.63 -32.10
C LEU A 362 20.20 -3.79 -30.68
N THR A 363 19.87 -5.03 -30.29
CA THR A 363 19.51 -5.40 -28.93
C THR A 363 20.51 -6.41 -28.41
N ILE A 364 21.19 -6.09 -27.30
CA ILE A 364 22.07 -7.03 -26.60
C ILE A 364 21.35 -7.46 -25.32
N ALA A 365 21.08 -8.75 -25.17
CA ALA A 365 20.43 -9.27 -23.97
C ALA A 365 21.38 -9.17 -22.77
N ILE A 366 20.82 -8.80 -21.62
CA ILE A 366 21.47 -8.65 -20.33
C ILE A 366 20.74 -9.56 -19.33
N ASN A 367 21.43 -10.60 -18.88
CA ASN A 367 20.91 -11.65 -18.00
C ASN A 367 21.99 -12.09 -16.98
N LYS A 368 21.71 -13.13 -16.20
CA LYS A 368 22.62 -13.66 -15.16
C LYS A 368 23.91 -14.25 -15.77
N GLU A 369 23.89 -14.62 -17.04
CA GLU A 369 25.00 -15.19 -17.79
C GLU A 369 25.89 -14.12 -18.44
N THR A 370 25.45 -12.86 -18.44
CA THR A 370 26.18 -11.75 -19.07
C THR A 370 27.44 -11.41 -18.28
N ARG A 371 28.56 -11.29 -18.99
CA ARG A 371 29.87 -10.93 -18.44
C ARG A 371 30.35 -9.65 -19.09
N ILE A 372 30.83 -8.72 -18.27
CA ILE A 372 31.36 -7.45 -18.76
C ILE A 372 32.80 -7.31 -18.32
N ARG A 373 33.68 -7.04 -19.28
CA ARG A 373 35.12 -6.86 -19.06
C ARG A 373 35.57 -5.54 -19.64
N SER A 374 36.44 -4.84 -18.93
CA SER A 374 37.19 -3.72 -19.50
C SER A 374 38.14 -4.26 -20.56
N THR A 375 38.21 -3.59 -21.73
CA THR A 375 39.16 -3.94 -22.78
C THR A 375 40.27 -2.89 -22.82
N GLU A 376 41.49 -3.33 -22.57
CA GLU A 376 42.69 -2.50 -22.76
C GLU A 376 43.13 -2.51 -24.22
N ARG A 377 43.50 -1.33 -24.72
CA ARG A 377 44.06 -1.19 -26.06
C ARG A 377 45.56 -1.40 -25.98
N GLU A 378 46.07 -2.43 -26.66
CA GLU A 378 47.52 -2.61 -26.81
C GLU A 378 48.10 -1.44 -27.62
N GLY A 379 49.08 -0.75 -27.04
CA GLY A 379 49.87 0.31 -27.72
C GLY A 379 49.24 1.70 -27.74
N ARG A 380 49.60 2.53 -26.74
CA ARG A 380 49.48 4.01 -26.70
C ARG A 380 48.08 4.64 -26.55
N GLY A 381 47.26 4.13 -25.64
CA GLY A 381 46.10 4.88 -25.09
C GLY A 381 45.29 4.06 -24.08
N GLN A 382 44.94 4.66 -22.94
CA GLN A 382 44.22 4.02 -21.82
C GLN A 382 42.85 3.43 -22.23
N PRO A 383 42.36 2.37 -21.55
CA PRO A 383 41.12 1.66 -21.89
C PRO A 383 39.90 2.59 -21.88
N HIS A 384 39.17 2.64 -23.00
CA HIS A 384 37.82 3.24 -23.10
C HIS A 384 36.79 2.22 -23.62
N GLY A 385 37.19 0.96 -23.80
CA GLY A 385 36.34 -0.09 -24.34
C GLY A 385 35.87 -1.09 -23.27
N MET A 386 34.73 -1.70 -23.54
CA MET A 386 34.05 -2.67 -22.70
C MET A 386 33.56 -3.81 -23.60
N ALA A 387 33.90 -5.05 -23.25
CA ALA A 387 33.39 -6.24 -23.89
C ALA A 387 32.18 -6.75 -23.10
N VAL A 388 31.01 -6.81 -23.75
CA VAL A 388 29.78 -7.41 -23.23
C VAL A 388 29.61 -8.76 -23.89
N THR A 389 29.75 -9.82 -23.08
CA THR A 389 29.69 -11.20 -23.54
C THR A 389 28.47 -11.89 -22.95
N ASN A 390 27.67 -12.55 -23.78
CA ASN A 390 26.52 -13.33 -23.34
C ASN A 390 26.45 -14.65 -24.11
N ARG A 391 25.78 -15.66 -23.53
CA ARG A 391 25.62 -16.98 -24.13
C ARG A 391 24.21 -17.17 -24.67
N TYR A 392 24.08 -17.36 -25.98
CA TYR A 392 22.81 -17.60 -26.67
C TYR A 392 22.81 -19.02 -27.22
N GLY A 393 21.89 -19.88 -26.77
CA GLY A 393 21.76 -21.24 -27.32
C GLY A 393 23.01 -22.13 -27.18
N GLY A 394 23.97 -21.75 -26.34
CA GLY A 394 25.27 -22.44 -26.18
C GLY A 394 26.46 -21.72 -26.82
N GLU A 395 26.22 -20.78 -27.73
CA GLU A 395 27.27 -19.96 -28.36
C GLU A 395 27.55 -18.69 -27.56
N GLU A 396 28.83 -18.36 -27.38
CA GLU A 396 29.27 -17.16 -26.68
C GLU A 396 29.44 -16.01 -27.68
N VAL A 397 28.61 -14.98 -27.56
CA VAL A 397 28.63 -13.79 -28.43
C VAL A 397 29.20 -12.63 -27.62
N THR A 398 30.22 -11.96 -28.18
CA THR A 398 30.87 -10.80 -27.55
C THR A 398 30.69 -9.56 -28.40
N HIS A 399 30.17 -8.49 -27.79
CA HIS A 399 30.06 -7.16 -28.37
C HIS A 399 31.07 -6.23 -27.70
N THR A 400 31.94 -5.60 -28.50
CA THR A 400 32.89 -4.60 -28.00
C THR A 400 32.31 -3.21 -28.17
N LEU A 401 32.07 -2.52 -27.05
CA LEU A 401 31.53 -1.18 -26.97
C LEU A 401 32.63 -0.22 -26.52
N VAL A 402 32.81 0.88 -27.23
CA VAL A 402 33.84 1.89 -26.93
C VAL A 402 33.17 3.21 -26.57
N ALA A 403 33.45 3.72 -25.37
CA ALA A 403 32.96 5.00 -24.91
C ALA A 403 33.84 6.16 -25.42
N GLU A 404 33.31 7.39 -25.44
CA GLU A 404 34.05 8.54 -25.98
C GLU A 404 35.18 9.02 -25.04
N SER A 405 35.07 8.71 -23.75
CA SER A 405 36.12 8.97 -22.77
C SER A 405 36.19 7.91 -21.67
N ARG A 406 37.30 7.88 -20.93
CA ARG A 406 37.48 7.04 -19.74
C ARG A 406 36.40 7.28 -18.68
N ALA A 407 36.01 8.53 -18.47
CA ALA A 407 34.98 8.87 -17.50
C ALA A 407 33.62 8.26 -17.90
N GLU A 408 33.33 8.22 -19.20
CA GLU A 408 32.10 7.57 -19.69
C GLU A 408 32.17 6.05 -19.58
N ALA A 409 33.31 5.45 -19.95
CA ALA A 409 33.53 4.02 -19.80
C ALA A 409 33.35 3.57 -18.34
N GLN A 410 33.88 4.35 -17.39
CA GLN A 410 33.65 4.10 -15.97
C GLN A 410 32.17 4.23 -15.62
N ARG A 411 31.49 5.33 -15.99
CA ARG A 411 30.05 5.46 -15.70
C ARG A 411 29.22 4.28 -16.21
N TRP A 412 29.55 3.77 -17.40
CA TRP A 412 28.91 2.59 -17.97
C TRP A 412 29.23 1.30 -17.19
N MET A 413 30.48 1.05 -16.83
CA MET A 413 30.87 -0.10 -15.99
C MET A 413 30.12 -0.09 -14.66
N GLU A 414 30.05 1.05 -14.00
CA GLU A 414 29.35 1.25 -12.73
C GLU A 414 27.86 1.02 -12.87
N ALA A 415 27.25 1.50 -13.96
CA ALA A 415 25.84 1.27 -14.27
C ALA A 415 25.54 -0.21 -14.50
N PHE A 416 26.40 -0.93 -15.22
CA PHE A 416 26.25 -2.37 -15.40
C PHE A 416 26.39 -3.14 -14.08
N TRP A 417 27.39 -2.82 -13.26
CA TRP A 417 27.56 -3.46 -11.95
C TRP A 417 26.36 -3.20 -11.04
N GLN A 418 25.83 -1.98 -11.03
CA GLN A 418 24.62 -1.66 -10.28
C GLN A 418 23.42 -2.45 -10.83
N HIS A 419 23.25 -2.50 -12.15
CA HIS A 419 22.15 -3.22 -12.80
C HIS A 419 22.17 -4.72 -12.48
N PHE A 420 23.33 -5.38 -12.55
CA PHE A 420 23.47 -6.78 -12.17
C PHE A 420 23.18 -7.01 -10.68
N TYR A 421 23.64 -6.09 -9.82
CA TYR A 421 23.32 -6.14 -8.41
C TYR A 421 21.81 -6.02 -8.19
N ASP A 422 21.14 -5.06 -8.80
CA ASP A 422 19.70 -4.87 -8.72
C ASP A 422 18.92 -6.11 -9.19
N MET A 423 19.31 -6.69 -10.33
CA MET A 423 18.72 -7.93 -10.85
C MET A 423 18.88 -9.10 -9.87
N SER A 424 20.04 -9.19 -9.21
CA SER A 424 20.29 -10.23 -8.21
C SER A 424 19.41 -10.10 -6.96
N GLN A 425 19.13 -8.86 -6.53
CA GLN A 425 18.33 -8.60 -5.33
C GLN A 425 16.83 -8.74 -5.59
N TRP A 426 16.34 -8.32 -6.76
CA TRP A 426 14.93 -8.40 -7.15
C TRP A 426 14.51 -9.77 -7.72
N LYS A 427 15.46 -10.68 -7.93
CA LYS A 427 15.24 -12.10 -8.24
C LYS A 427 14.29 -12.29 -9.45
N GLN A 428 13.17 -12.99 -9.26
CA GLN A 428 12.23 -13.33 -10.32
C GLN A 428 11.54 -12.09 -10.94
N CYS A 429 11.53 -10.96 -10.23
CA CYS A 429 10.95 -9.70 -10.76
C CYS A 429 11.81 -9.08 -11.88
N CYS A 430 13.02 -9.60 -12.10
CA CYS A 430 13.91 -9.17 -13.18
C CYS A 430 13.97 -10.17 -14.36
N GLU A 431 13.16 -11.23 -14.35
CA GLU A 431 13.08 -12.18 -15.46
C GLU A 431 12.15 -11.64 -16.56
N GLU A 432 10.99 -11.11 -16.17
CA GLU A 432 10.04 -10.44 -17.06
C GLU A 432 9.41 -9.23 -16.35
N LEU A 433 9.21 -8.14 -17.09
CA LEU A 433 8.58 -6.94 -16.54
C LEU A 433 7.09 -7.21 -16.27
N MET A 434 6.74 -7.42 -15.00
CA MET A 434 5.35 -7.65 -14.57
C MET A 434 4.46 -6.44 -14.86
N ARG A 435 3.17 -6.67 -15.12
CA ARG A 435 2.19 -5.58 -15.31
C ARG A 435 1.72 -5.03 -13.96
N ILE A 436 1.73 -3.70 -13.83
CA ILE A 436 1.15 -2.99 -12.68
C ILE A 436 -0.14 -2.31 -13.13
N GLU A 437 -1.22 -2.62 -12.43
CA GLU A 437 -2.50 -1.95 -12.61
C GLU A 437 -2.48 -0.59 -11.92
N VAL A 438 -2.45 0.48 -12.72
CA VAL A 438 -2.50 1.84 -12.20
C VAL A 438 -3.97 2.24 -12.06
N PRO A 439 -4.45 2.60 -10.86
CA PRO A 439 -5.81 3.05 -10.68
C PRO A 439 -6.03 4.30 -11.51
N PRO A 440 -7.18 4.42 -12.20
CA PRO A 440 -7.46 5.60 -13.00
C PRO A 440 -7.40 6.85 -12.11
N PRO A 441 -6.88 7.98 -12.63
CA PRO A 441 -6.86 9.22 -11.86
C PRO A 441 -8.26 9.51 -11.35
N ARG A 442 -8.42 9.67 -10.03
CA ARG A 442 -9.71 9.97 -9.39
C ARG A 442 -10.28 11.22 -10.06
N ARG A 443 -11.30 11.05 -10.91
CA ARG A 443 -12.13 12.17 -11.33
C ARG A 443 -12.73 12.77 -10.05
N PRO A 444 -12.74 14.11 -9.88
CA PRO A 444 -13.49 14.71 -8.79
C PRO A 444 -14.92 14.15 -8.85
N PRO A 445 -15.55 13.87 -7.70
CA PRO A 445 -16.91 13.34 -7.70
C PRO A 445 -17.75 14.28 -8.57
N ALA A 446 -18.29 13.75 -9.67
CA ALA A 446 -19.30 14.47 -10.42
C ALA A 446 -20.36 14.88 -9.41
N MET A 447 -20.77 16.14 -9.42
CA MET A 447 -21.87 16.59 -8.58
C MET A 447 -22.99 15.57 -8.71
N LEU A 448 -23.35 14.93 -7.60
CA LEU A 448 -24.43 13.96 -7.56
C LEU A 448 -25.62 14.60 -8.29
N PRO A 449 -26.17 14.00 -9.36
CA PRO A 449 -27.48 14.42 -9.81
C PRO A 449 -28.39 14.28 -8.58
N ARG A 450 -29.16 15.34 -8.30
CA ARG A 450 -30.15 15.34 -7.22
C ARG A 450 -30.88 14.01 -7.29
N GLN A 451 -30.80 13.21 -6.23
CA GLN A 451 -31.64 12.01 -6.10
C GLN A 451 -33.10 12.48 -5.96
N GLY A 452 -33.73 12.75 -7.09
CA GLY A 452 -35.16 12.74 -7.27
C GLY A 452 -35.59 11.33 -7.58
N SER A 453 -36.71 10.89 -7.01
CA SER A 453 -37.36 9.65 -7.41
C SER A 453 -37.59 9.66 -8.93
N LEU A 454 -37.31 8.55 -9.62
CA LEU A 454 -37.60 8.37 -11.06
C LEU A 454 -39.07 8.72 -11.41
N TYR A 455 -39.97 8.62 -10.42
CA TYR A 455 -41.38 9.00 -10.55
C TYR A 455 -41.62 10.53 -10.62
N HIS A 456 -40.67 11.37 -10.20
CA HIS A 456 -40.74 12.83 -10.34
C HIS A 456 -40.18 13.32 -11.68
N GLU A 457 -39.25 12.57 -12.30
CA GLU A 457 -38.73 12.87 -13.65
C GLU A 457 -39.63 12.33 -14.76
N MET A 458 -40.42 11.30 -14.48
CA MET A 458 -41.42 10.73 -15.40
C MET A 458 -42.83 11.31 -15.24
N ALA A 459 -42.97 12.47 -14.57
CA ALA A 459 -44.26 13.16 -14.53
C ALA A 459 -44.60 13.62 -15.96
N ILE A 460 -45.47 12.86 -16.63
CA ILE A 460 -46.07 13.26 -17.90
C ILE A 460 -46.85 14.54 -17.62
N ASP A 461 -46.42 15.65 -18.24
CA ASP A 461 -47.16 16.90 -18.17
C ASP A 461 -48.53 16.67 -18.86
N PRO A 462 -49.67 16.84 -18.15
CA PRO A 462 -50.99 16.55 -18.71
C PRO A 462 -51.39 17.50 -19.85
N SER A 463 -50.52 18.46 -20.21
CA SER A 463 -50.69 19.36 -21.34
C SER A 463 -50.35 18.71 -22.69
N ASP A 464 -49.44 17.73 -22.73
CA ASP A 464 -48.91 17.20 -24.00
C ASP A 464 -49.78 16.05 -24.57
N ASP A 465 -50.67 15.46 -23.77
CA ASP A 465 -51.54 14.35 -24.18
C ASP A 465 -52.94 14.78 -24.62
N ILE A 466 -53.36 16.02 -24.37
CA ILE A 466 -54.70 16.48 -24.79
C ILE A 466 -54.73 16.68 -26.30
N GLU A 467 -53.74 17.37 -26.89
CA GLU A 467 -53.66 17.55 -28.36
C GLU A 467 -53.51 16.21 -29.10
N ALA A 468 -52.67 15.30 -28.59
CA ALA A 468 -52.48 13.98 -29.20
C ALA A 468 -53.75 13.11 -29.17
N VAL A 469 -54.50 13.14 -28.07
CA VAL A 469 -55.78 12.42 -27.97
C VAL A 469 -56.87 13.08 -28.83
N THR A 470 -56.88 14.42 -28.94
CA THR A 470 -57.84 15.10 -29.81
C THR A 470 -57.58 14.80 -31.29
N ASP A 471 -56.31 14.72 -31.73
CA ASP A 471 -55.96 14.44 -33.13
C ASP A 471 -56.22 12.98 -33.54
N ILE A 472 -56.15 12.04 -32.60
CA ILE A 472 -56.55 10.63 -32.82
C ILE A 472 -58.08 10.49 -32.94
N LEU A 473 -58.84 11.26 -32.15
CA LEU A 473 -60.30 11.25 -32.18
C LEU A 473 -60.86 11.94 -33.44
N THR A 474 -60.26 13.05 -33.89
CA THR A 474 -60.67 13.73 -35.14
C THR A 474 -60.35 12.89 -36.37
N ARG A 475 -59.21 12.17 -36.40
CA ARG A 475 -58.88 11.23 -37.48
C ARG A 475 -59.80 10.01 -37.54
N ARG A 476 -60.36 9.57 -36.41
CA ARG A 476 -61.36 8.47 -36.38
C ARG A 476 -62.79 8.92 -36.70
N ALA A 477 -63.10 10.21 -36.57
CA ALA A 477 -64.43 10.76 -36.85
C ALA A 477 -64.66 11.13 -38.33
N GLY A 478 -63.62 11.14 -39.18
CA GLY A 478 -63.68 11.55 -40.58
C GLY A 478 -64.16 10.50 -41.60
N GLY A 479 -64.84 9.43 -41.19
CA GLY A 479 -65.12 8.30 -42.10
C GLY A 479 -66.30 7.40 -41.74
N ARG A 480 -67.51 7.96 -41.59
CA ARG A 480 -68.80 7.28 -41.89
C ARG A 480 -69.98 8.20 -41.64
N GLU A 481 -70.84 8.37 -42.65
CA GLU A 481 -72.17 8.93 -42.46
C GLU A 481 -73.00 8.04 -41.51
N PRO A 482 -73.89 8.63 -40.68
CA PRO A 482 -74.73 7.86 -39.76
C PRO A 482 -75.89 7.20 -40.51
N GLY A 483 -75.70 5.95 -40.93
CA GLY A 483 -76.84 5.05 -41.17
C GLY A 483 -77.56 4.75 -39.84
N PRO A 484 -78.89 4.56 -39.85
CA PRO A 484 -79.64 4.35 -38.61
C PRO A 484 -79.18 3.06 -37.90
N PRO A 485 -79.11 3.07 -36.56
CA PRO A 485 -78.59 1.92 -35.83
C PRO A 485 -79.57 0.73 -35.86
N PRO A 486 -79.08 -0.53 -35.78
CA PRO A 486 -79.85 -1.74 -36.10
C PRO A 486 -80.95 -2.12 -35.09
N TRP A 487 -81.11 -1.34 -34.01
CA TRP A 487 -82.09 -1.61 -32.94
C TRP A 487 -83.45 -0.94 -33.16
N LEU A 488 -83.62 -0.17 -34.23
CA LEU A 488 -84.89 0.40 -34.68
C LEU A 488 -85.74 -0.54 -35.56
N LEU A 489 -85.40 -1.83 -35.65
CA LEU A 489 -86.14 -2.86 -36.41
C LEU A 489 -86.90 -3.85 -35.52
N LEU A 490 -87.16 -3.50 -34.25
CA LEU A 490 -87.93 -4.33 -33.32
C LEU A 490 -89.08 -3.59 -32.60
N PHE A 491 -89.50 -2.42 -33.10
CA PHE A 491 -90.75 -1.75 -32.71
C PHE A 491 -91.43 -1.10 -33.90
#